data_AF-A0A5B2TAH3-F1
#
_entry.id   AF-A0A5B2TAH3-F1
#
_cell.length_a   1.000
_cell.length_b   1.000
_cell.length_c   1.000
_cell.angle_alpha   90.00
_cell.angle_beta   90.00
_cell.angle_gamma   90.00
#
_symmetry.space_group_name_H-M   'P 1'
#
loop_
_entity.id
_entity.type
_entity.pdbx_description
1 polymer ?
#
loop_
_entity_poly.entity_id
_entity_poly.type
_entity_poly.pdbx_seq_one_letter_code
_entity_poly.pdbx_strand_id
1 'polypeptide(L)'
;MTLPHDDEALSLLHERIAHTLTDGLYRVGEVFELTFGKEAAHAAMCSLLLNGIGTGAPVTCSSQTYEEADRRGWKEYLDDLPDIEVTQLWRDGAEYAGQGIAPHEPYEGAPSLDDRRRRVEKIIAHGRVLATCAETIFGKDYLAIWEGVAARAAIDFGGSLTLEGIRLLSGVSLNAVRNAVSLGELNLDKAGRVSSTQAEAWLKRRREFCPSRWKNLQDNQAPFDRILVTGAGDRSNVLVPQDAEGTPFMPQHVVRPAKGRPGISITVGAKGSEEQHSDFFDALKALADMEVARWRRRNSAGNWGIVRARGPWVLVSKAEIERQLAAILKEAA
;
A
#
# COMPACT_ATOMS: atom_id res chain seq x y z
N MET A 1 -8.71 -9.52 -11.63
CA MET A 1 -8.48 -8.90 -10.31
C MET A 1 -7.90 -7.51 -10.50
N THR A 2 -8.39 -6.52 -9.75
CA THR A 2 -7.74 -5.21 -9.60
C THR A 2 -6.94 -5.23 -8.29
N LEU A 3 -5.76 -4.61 -8.25
CA LEU A 3 -5.02 -4.53 -7.00
C LEU A 3 -5.77 -3.63 -6.03
N PRO A 4 -5.90 -4.02 -4.75
CA PRO A 4 -6.59 -3.18 -3.79
C PRO A 4 -5.80 -1.90 -3.53
N HIS A 5 -6.55 -0.80 -3.42
CA HIS A 5 -6.00 0.54 -3.19
C HIS A 5 -6.39 1.09 -1.83
N ASP A 6 -7.20 0.36 -1.07
CA ASP A 6 -7.64 0.66 0.29
C ASP A 6 -7.50 -0.55 1.22
N ASP A 7 -7.58 -0.30 2.53
CA ASP A 7 -7.38 -1.30 3.59
C ASP A 7 -8.48 -2.38 3.62
N GLU A 8 -9.71 -2.04 3.25
CA GLU A 8 -10.84 -2.98 3.27
C GLU A 8 -10.65 -4.02 2.16
N ALA A 9 -10.38 -3.56 0.94
CA ALA A 9 -10.10 -4.41 -0.20
C ALA A 9 -8.81 -5.24 0.00
N LEU A 10 -7.81 -4.71 0.69
CA LEU A 10 -6.60 -5.45 1.08
C LEU A 10 -6.93 -6.56 2.08
N SER A 11 -7.78 -6.31 3.06
CA SER A 11 -8.18 -7.30 4.07
C SER A 11 -8.98 -8.43 3.44
N LEU A 12 -9.95 -8.10 2.56
CA LEU A 12 -10.70 -9.11 1.79
C LEU A 12 -9.82 -9.92 0.83
N LEU A 13 -8.81 -9.28 0.23
CA LEU A 13 -7.81 -9.97 -0.58
C LEU A 13 -7.00 -10.95 0.27
N HIS A 14 -6.56 -10.52 1.46
CA HIS A 14 -5.81 -11.32 2.41
C HIS A 14 -6.59 -12.56 2.88
N GLU A 15 -7.86 -12.41 3.24
CA GLU A 15 -8.73 -13.52 3.63
C GLU A 15 -8.90 -14.55 2.50
N ARG A 16 -9.15 -14.07 1.28
CA ARG A 16 -9.30 -14.94 0.10
C ARG A 16 -8.01 -15.69 -0.24
N ILE A 17 -6.88 -15.03 -0.04
CA ILE A 17 -5.53 -15.59 -0.18
C ILE A 17 -5.26 -16.68 0.85
N ALA A 18 -5.56 -16.41 2.12
CA ALA A 18 -5.36 -17.35 3.20
C ALA A 18 -6.16 -18.64 2.92
N HIS A 19 -7.41 -18.48 2.49
CA HIS A 19 -8.25 -19.61 2.11
C HIS A 19 -7.68 -20.41 0.91
N THR A 20 -7.20 -19.72 -0.12
CA THR A 20 -6.60 -20.37 -1.30
C THR A 20 -5.32 -21.13 -0.95
N LEU A 21 -4.49 -20.56 -0.06
CA LEU A 21 -3.28 -21.20 0.42
C LEU A 21 -3.59 -22.48 1.20
N THR A 22 -4.55 -22.43 2.11
CA THR A 22 -5.01 -23.59 2.88
C THR A 22 -5.51 -24.71 1.96
N ASP A 23 -6.35 -24.38 0.97
CA ASP A 23 -6.81 -25.34 -0.03
C ASP A 23 -5.67 -25.93 -0.87
N GLY A 24 -4.71 -25.10 -1.28
CA GLY A 24 -3.55 -25.53 -2.06
C GLY A 24 -2.66 -26.49 -1.26
N LEU A 25 -2.35 -26.15 -0.01
CA LEU A 25 -1.57 -26.99 0.90
C LEU A 25 -2.28 -28.31 1.19
N TYR A 26 -3.60 -28.28 1.39
CA TYR A 26 -4.40 -29.48 1.58
C TYR A 26 -4.29 -30.44 0.39
N ARG A 27 -4.43 -29.93 -0.84
CA ARG A 27 -4.29 -30.74 -2.07
C ARG A 27 -2.89 -31.32 -2.23
N VAL A 28 -1.85 -30.55 -1.88
CA VAL A 28 -0.46 -31.05 -1.89
C VAL A 28 -0.32 -32.20 -0.89
N GLY A 29 -0.90 -32.06 0.31
CA GLY A 29 -0.96 -33.12 1.31
C GLY A 29 -1.64 -34.39 0.76
N GLU A 30 -2.83 -34.27 0.17
CA GLU A 30 -3.55 -35.41 -0.41
C GLU A 30 -2.73 -36.14 -1.49
N VAL A 31 -2.06 -35.39 -2.38
CA VAL A 31 -1.20 -35.98 -3.42
C VAL A 31 -0.02 -36.72 -2.79
N PHE A 32 0.59 -36.15 -1.74
CA PHE A 32 1.68 -36.80 -1.01
C PHE A 32 1.20 -38.08 -0.33
N GLU A 33 0.02 -38.06 0.31
CA GLU A 33 -0.55 -39.24 0.97
C GLU A 33 -0.81 -40.37 -0.04
N LEU A 34 -1.39 -40.03 -1.20
CA LEU A 34 -1.65 -41.00 -2.28
C LEU A 34 -0.37 -41.59 -2.85
N THR A 35 0.71 -40.81 -2.91
CA THR A 35 1.96 -41.21 -3.60
C THR A 35 2.94 -41.92 -2.67
N PHE A 36 3.06 -41.47 -1.43
CA PHE A 36 4.11 -41.87 -0.49
C PHE A 36 3.57 -42.51 0.79
N GLY A 37 2.24 -42.56 0.95
CA GLY A 37 1.59 -43.05 2.16
C GLY A 37 1.43 -41.96 3.22
N LYS A 38 0.46 -42.17 4.11
CA LYS A 38 0.02 -41.20 5.12
C LYS A 38 1.18 -40.69 6.00
N GLU A 39 2.01 -41.58 6.55
CA GLU A 39 3.10 -41.19 7.46
C GLU A 39 4.17 -40.32 6.80
N ALA A 40 4.60 -40.64 5.57
CA ALA A 40 5.63 -39.89 4.85
C ALA A 40 5.11 -38.52 4.41
N ALA A 41 3.86 -38.46 3.93
CA ALA A 41 3.18 -37.22 3.62
C ALA A 41 3.07 -36.33 4.84
N HIS A 42 2.71 -36.92 5.99
CA HIS A 42 2.59 -36.19 7.25
C HIS A 42 3.92 -35.56 7.68
N ALA A 43 5.00 -36.35 7.68
CA ALA A 43 6.31 -35.85 8.05
C ALA A 43 6.78 -34.72 7.11
N ALA A 44 6.52 -34.85 5.80
CA ALA A 44 6.88 -33.82 4.82
C ALA A 44 6.08 -32.52 5.01
N MET A 45 4.76 -32.61 5.18
CA MET A 45 3.89 -31.44 5.36
C MET A 45 4.18 -30.71 6.68
N CYS A 46 4.38 -31.45 7.78
CA CYS A 46 4.84 -30.85 9.04
C CYS A 46 6.19 -30.15 8.87
N SER A 47 7.15 -30.78 8.20
CA SER A 47 8.46 -30.17 7.98
C SER A 47 8.35 -28.88 7.16
N LEU A 48 7.50 -28.85 6.14
CA LEU A 48 7.23 -27.67 5.30
C LEU A 48 6.60 -26.53 6.10
N LEU A 49 5.56 -26.81 6.90
CA LEU A 49 4.81 -25.78 7.62
C LEU A 49 5.57 -25.25 8.83
N LEU A 50 6.32 -26.11 9.54
CA LEU A 50 6.98 -25.77 10.79
C LEU A 50 8.40 -25.23 10.60
N ASN A 51 9.09 -25.60 9.51
CA ASN A 51 10.43 -25.08 9.21
C ASN A 51 10.47 -24.07 8.05
N GLY A 52 9.45 -24.05 7.17
CA GLY A 52 9.52 -23.33 5.90
C GLY A 52 8.87 -21.95 5.90
N ILE A 53 8.01 -21.65 6.87
CA ILE A 53 7.25 -20.40 6.88
C ILE A 53 7.83 -19.43 7.92
N GLY A 54 8.87 -18.70 7.48
CA GLY A 54 9.16 -17.33 7.91
C GLY A 54 9.95 -17.09 9.21
N THR A 55 9.98 -18.00 10.18
CA THR A 55 10.50 -17.65 11.51
C THR A 55 12.03 -17.54 11.64
N GLY A 56 12.82 -17.95 10.64
CA GLY A 56 14.30 -17.83 10.64
C GLY A 56 15.04 -18.61 11.74
N ALA A 57 14.32 -19.10 12.75
CA ALA A 57 14.74 -20.06 13.75
C ALA A 57 14.06 -21.40 13.43
N PRO A 58 14.75 -22.54 13.59
CA PRO A 58 14.08 -23.82 13.60
C PRO A 58 13.04 -23.80 14.72
N VAL A 59 11.76 -23.77 14.36
CA VAL A 59 10.71 -24.03 15.35
C VAL A 59 10.96 -25.45 15.81
N THR A 60 11.43 -25.61 17.05
CA THR A 60 11.49 -26.93 17.68
C THR A 60 10.05 -27.39 17.86
N CYS A 61 9.52 -28.02 16.83
CA CYS A 61 8.20 -28.56 16.85
C CYS A 61 8.17 -29.67 17.90
N SER A 62 7.36 -29.51 18.93
CA SER A 62 7.21 -30.51 19.97
C SER A 62 6.48 -31.71 19.38
N SER A 63 6.72 -32.92 19.91
CA SER A 63 5.99 -34.12 19.53
C SER A 63 4.46 -33.96 19.65
N GLN A 64 3.99 -33.04 20.51
CA GLN A 64 2.57 -32.72 20.68
C GLN A 64 1.94 -32.06 19.45
N THR A 65 2.65 -31.19 18.72
CA THR A 65 2.08 -30.52 17.52
C THR A 65 1.90 -31.52 16.37
N TYR A 66 2.82 -32.49 16.25
CA TYR A 66 2.69 -33.61 15.30
C TYR A 66 1.50 -34.52 15.65
N GLU A 67 1.33 -34.86 16.93
CA GLU A 67 0.22 -35.70 17.39
C GLU A 67 -1.15 -35.02 17.25
N GLU A 68 -1.22 -33.69 17.41
CA GLU A 68 -2.46 -32.94 17.19
C GLU A 68 -2.86 -32.83 15.72
N ALA A 69 -1.90 -32.58 14.83
CA ALA A 69 -2.14 -32.56 13.38
C ALA A 69 -2.63 -33.93 12.88
N ASP A 70 -2.04 -35.03 13.36
CA ASP A 70 -2.45 -36.39 12.97
C ASP A 70 -3.82 -36.80 13.54
N ARG A 71 -4.17 -36.32 14.74
CA ARG A 71 -5.46 -36.60 15.39
C ARG A 71 -6.63 -35.88 14.72
N ARG A 72 -6.42 -34.63 14.30
CA ARG A 72 -7.47 -33.75 13.73
C ARG A 72 -7.61 -33.91 12.21
N GLY A 73 -6.56 -34.40 11.56
CA GLY A 73 -6.46 -34.41 10.10
C GLY A 73 -6.02 -33.06 9.54
N TRP A 74 -5.38 -33.09 8.37
CA TRP A 74 -4.72 -31.91 7.77
C TRP A 74 -5.63 -30.71 7.59
N LYS A 75 -6.88 -30.95 7.21
CA LYS A 75 -7.83 -29.88 6.93
C LYS A 75 -8.12 -29.04 8.18
N GLU A 76 -8.48 -29.68 9.29
CA GLU A 76 -8.73 -28.99 10.55
C GLU A 76 -7.47 -28.32 11.12
N TYR A 77 -6.29 -28.89 10.89
CA TYR A 77 -5.04 -28.28 11.33
C TYR A 77 -4.71 -27.01 10.54
N LEU A 78 -4.88 -27.03 9.22
CA LEU A 78 -4.64 -25.87 8.36
C LEU A 78 -5.69 -24.76 8.58
N ASP A 79 -6.94 -25.11 8.87
CA ASP A 79 -8.02 -24.17 9.18
C ASP A 79 -7.76 -23.41 10.50
N ASP A 80 -6.99 -24.00 11.43
CA ASP A 80 -6.64 -23.43 12.73
C ASP A 80 -5.28 -22.72 12.76
N LEU A 81 -4.53 -22.71 11.65
CA LEU A 81 -3.25 -22.01 11.61
C LEU A 81 -3.50 -20.50 11.81
N PRO A 82 -2.78 -19.85 12.74
CA PRO A 82 -2.84 -18.39 12.86
C PRO A 82 -2.43 -17.75 11.54
N ASP A 83 -2.94 -16.56 11.23
CA ASP A 83 -2.59 -15.77 10.03
C ASP A 83 -1.08 -15.88 9.76
N ILE A 84 -0.75 -16.69 8.76
CA ILE A 84 0.60 -17.18 8.52
C ILE A 84 1.47 -16.02 8.02
N GLU A 85 2.72 -15.88 8.43
CA GLU A 85 3.63 -14.82 7.93
C GLU A 85 3.72 -14.75 6.38
N VAL A 86 3.44 -15.86 5.69
CA VAL A 86 3.30 -15.90 4.22
C VAL A 86 2.19 -14.98 3.71
N THR A 87 1.05 -14.87 4.40
CA THR A 87 -0.02 -13.95 4.01
C THR A 87 0.39 -12.49 4.24
N GLN A 88 1.27 -12.22 5.22
CA GLN A 88 1.86 -10.89 5.41
C GLN A 88 2.78 -10.50 4.24
N LEU A 89 3.60 -11.43 3.73
CA LEU A 89 4.39 -11.18 2.51
C LEU A 89 3.50 -10.79 1.32
N TRP A 90 2.33 -11.43 1.17
CA TRP A 90 1.44 -11.15 0.04
C TRP A 90 0.72 -9.82 0.24
N ARG A 91 0.35 -9.51 1.47
CA ARG A 91 -0.17 -8.19 1.87
C ARG A 91 0.84 -7.10 1.54
N ASP A 92 2.09 -7.24 1.99
CA ASP A 92 3.15 -6.28 1.73
C ASP A 92 3.39 -6.13 0.21
N GLY A 93 3.28 -7.22 -0.54
CA GLY A 93 3.40 -7.21 -2.01
C GLY A 93 2.25 -6.44 -2.66
N ALA A 94 1.02 -6.64 -2.18
CA ALA A 94 -0.16 -5.92 -2.64
C ALA A 94 -0.10 -4.42 -2.27
N GLU A 95 0.33 -4.09 -1.05
CA GLU A 95 0.56 -2.71 -0.58
C GLU A 95 1.64 -2.02 -1.43
N TYR A 96 2.75 -2.70 -1.70
CA TYR A 96 3.79 -2.16 -2.58
C TYR A 96 3.28 -1.94 -4.01
N ALA A 97 2.62 -2.93 -4.60
CA ALA A 97 2.13 -2.84 -5.96
C ALA A 97 1.03 -1.77 -6.12
N GLY A 98 -0.01 -1.86 -5.27
CA GLY A 98 -1.22 -1.05 -5.34
C GLY A 98 -1.06 0.36 -4.78
N GLN A 99 -0.32 0.52 -3.68
CA GLN A 99 -0.19 1.79 -2.96
C GLN A 99 1.21 2.41 -3.03
N GLY A 100 2.22 1.66 -3.50
CA GLY A 100 3.59 2.15 -3.58
C GLY A 100 4.26 2.30 -2.21
N ILE A 101 3.88 1.51 -1.21
CA ILE A 101 4.40 1.54 0.16
C ILE A 101 5.46 0.45 0.35
N ALA A 102 6.49 0.71 1.15
CA ALA A 102 7.51 -0.31 1.45
C ALA A 102 6.99 -1.30 2.50
N PRO A 103 7.38 -2.59 2.44
CA PRO A 103 6.98 -3.60 3.41
C PRO A 103 7.26 -3.19 4.86
N HIS A 104 6.37 -3.56 5.78
CA HIS A 104 6.53 -3.30 7.21
C HIS A 104 7.38 -4.39 7.87
N GLU A 105 8.71 -4.30 7.75
CA GLU A 105 9.61 -5.18 8.51
C GLU A 105 10.14 -4.45 9.76
N PRO A 106 10.23 -5.13 10.92
CA PRO A 106 10.90 -4.57 12.09
C PRO A 106 12.37 -4.29 11.73
N TYR A 107 12.74 -3.02 11.79
CA TYR A 107 14.09 -2.56 11.54
C TYR A 107 14.67 -1.96 12.82
N GLU A 108 15.78 -2.54 13.31
CA GLU A 108 16.44 -2.12 14.55
C GLU A 108 17.27 -0.83 14.39
N GLY A 109 17.40 -0.31 13.17
CA GLY A 109 18.18 0.89 12.86
C GLY A 109 17.33 2.16 12.64
N ALA A 110 18.02 3.27 12.38
CA ALA A 110 17.37 4.53 12.06
C ALA A 110 16.69 4.49 10.67
N PRO A 111 15.40 4.86 10.57
CA PRO A 111 14.66 4.91 9.33
C PRO A 111 15.42 5.58 8.17
N SER A 112 15.52 4.92 7.00
CA SER A 112 16.26 5.49 5.85
C SER A 112 15.67 5.09 4.49
N LEU A 113 16.01 5.85 3.45
CA LEU A 113 15.62 5.50 2.08
C LEU A 113 16.28 4.19 1.62
N ASP A 114 17.52 3.96 2.02
CA ASP A 114 18.25 2.74 1.68
C ASP A 114 17.66 1.51 2.36
N ASP A 115 17.18 1.65 3.60
CA ASP A 115 16.47 0.58 4.29
C ASP A 115 15.16 0.20 3.58
N ARG A 116 14.34 1.20 3.21
CA ARG A 116 13.11 0.95 2.44
C ARG A 116 13.39 0.31 1.10
N ARG A 117 14.41 0.80 0.39
CA ARG A 117 14.85 0.19 -0.87
C ARG A 117 15.19 -1.28 -0.66
N ARG A 118 16.00 -1.60 0.36
CA ARG A 118 16.36 -2.98 0.70
C ARG A 118 15.14 -3.85 1.01
N ARG A 119 14.17 -3.34 1.77
CA ARG A 119 12.91 -4.07 2.05
C ARG A 119 12.10 -4.34 0.78
N VAL A 120 11.98 -3.34 -0.10
CA VAL A 120 11.32 -3.49 -1.42
C VAL A 120 12.06 -4.51 -2.30
N GLU A 121 13.38 -4.46 -2.34
CA GLU A 121 14.19 -5.42 -3.10
C GLU A 121 14.04 -6.85 -2.57
N LYS A 122 13.97 -7.01 -1.24
CA LYS A 122 13.76 -8.31 -0.57
C LYS A 122 12.40 -8.93 -0.94
N ILE A 123 11.32 -8.16 -0.88
CA ILE A 123 9.99 -8.68 -1.26
C ILE A 123 9.91 -9.05 -2.74
N ILE A 124 10.54 -8.27 -3.64
CA ILE A 124 10.64 -8.59 -5.06
C ILE A 124 11.40 -9.91 -5.26
N ALA A 125 12.50 -10.12 -4.53
CA ALA A 125 13.28 -11.35 -4.59
C ALA A 125 12.45 -12.56 -4.14
N HIS A 126 11.72 -12.45 -3.03
CA HIS A 126 10.83 -13.52 -2.56
C HIS A 126 9.74 -13.87 -3.57
N GLY A 127 9.04 -12.87 -4.12
CA GLY A 127 8.01 -13.09 -5.12
C GLY A 127 8.50 -13.86 -6.35
N ARG A 128 9.73 -13.58 -6.80
CA ARG A 128 10.36 -14.27 -7.94
C ARG A 128 10.67 -15.74 -7.65
N VAL A 129 11.13 -16.06 -6.45
CA VAL A 129 11.42 -17.45 -6.05
C VAL A 129 10.14 -18.28 -6.06
N LEU A 130 9.06 -17.73 -5.52
CA LEU A 130 7.79 -18.42 -5.41
C LEU A 130 6.98 -18.46 -6.73
N ALA A 131 7.27 -17.56 -7.68
CA ALA A 131 6.57 -17.50 -8.97
C ALA A 131 6.62 -18.83 -9.76
N THR A 132 7.66 -19.65 -9.58
CA THR A 132 7.81 -20.92 -10.31
C THR A 132 6.82 -22.00 -9.90
N CYS A 133 6.28 -21.95 -8.68
CA CYS A 133 5.30 -22.90 -8.16
C CYS A 133 3.92 -22.24 -7.88
N ALA A 134 3.79 -20.97 -8.25
CA ALA A 134 2.75 -20.10 -7.73
C ALA A 134 1.34 -20.41 -8.19
N GLU A 135 1.13 -20.72 -9.48
CA GLU A 135 -0.24 -20.90 -10.00
C GLU A 135 -0.95 -22.08 -9.33
N THR A 136 -0.22 -23.19 -9.15
CA THR A 136 -0.77 -24.42 -8.60
C THR A 136 -1.03 -24.33 -7.10
N ILE A 137 -0.15 -23.65 -6.35
CA ILE A 137 -0.23 -23.61 -4.89
C ILE A 137 -1.03 -22.40 -4.40
N PHE A 138 -0.86 -21.24 -5.03
CA PHE A 138 -1.37 -19.95 -4.54
C PHE A 138 -2.46 -19.33 -5.42
N GLY A 139 -2.71 -19.91 -6.60
CA GLY A 139 -3.77 -19.47 -7.50
C GLY A 139 -3.48 -18.17 -8.26
N LYS A 140 -4.48 -17.69 -8.97
CA LYS A 140 -4.36 -16.55 -9.92
C LYS A 140 -4.20 -15.19 -9.23
N ASP A 141 -4.75 -15.04 -8.04
CA ASP A 141 -4.67 -13.78 -7.29
C ASP A 141 -3.25 -13.50 -6.81
N TYR A 142 -2.53 -14.55 -6.39
CA TYR A 142 -1.10 -14.48 -6.10
C TYR A 142 -0.32 -13.99 -7.32
N LEU A 143 -0.52 -14.63 -8.48
CA LEU A 143 0.17 -14.23 -9.71
C LEU A 143 -0.11 -12.77 -10.08
N ALA A 144 -1.35 -12.31 -9.90
CA ALA A 144 -1.73 -10.94 -10.16
C ALA A 144 -1.05 -9.93 -9.21
N ILE A 145 -0.86 -10.28 -7.92
CA ILE A 145 -0.06 -9.46 -7.00
C ILE A 145 1.36 -9.32 -7.52
N TRP A 146 2.01 -10.42 -7.87
CA TRP A 146 3.43 -10.39 -8.24
C TRP A 146 3.70 -9.82 -9.62
N GLU A 147 2.77 -9.94 -10.55
CA GLU A 147 2.79 -9.18 -11.80
C GLU A 147 2.68 -7.68 -11.52
N GLY A 148 1.82 -7.29 -10.56
CA GLY A 148 1.73 -5.92 -10.04
C GLY A 148 3.03 -5.42 -9.41
N VAL A 149 3.64 -6.24 -8.55
CA VAL A 149 4.93 -5.96 -7.90
C VAL A 149 6.02 -5.77 -8.95
N ALA A 150 6.10 -6.66 -9.95
CA ALA A 150 7.07 -6.56 -11.03
C ALA A 150 6.86 -5.29 -11.88
N ALA A 151 5.60 -4.95 -12.18
CA ALA A 151 5.26 -3.73 -12.90
C ALA A 151 5.66 -2.47 -12.10
N ARG A 152 5.37 -2.45 -10.80
CA ARG A 152 5.77 -1.35 -9.90
C ARG A 152 7.29 -1.23 -9.80
N ALA A 153 7.98 -2.35 -9.63
CA ALA A 153 9.44 -2.38 -9.58
C ALA A 153 10.07 -1.82 -10.87
N ALA A 154 9.48 -2.10 -12.04
CA ALA A 154 9.94 -1.54 -13.31
C ALA A 154 9.77 -0.01 -13.36
N ILE A 155 8.73 0.56 -12.74
CA ILE A 155 8.59 2.02 -12.56
C ILE A 155 9.67 2.54 -11.61
N ASP A 156 9.89 1.86 -10.49
CA ASP A 156 10.72 2.36 -9.41
C ASP A 156 12.23 2.29 -9.67
N PHE A 157 12.66 1.22 -10.32
CA PHE A 157 14.06 0.87 -10.55
C PHE A 157 14.45 0.90 -12.02
N GLY A 158 13.50 1.23 -12.90
CA GLY A 158 13.66 1.21 -14.35
C GLY A 158 13.34 -0.17 -14.96
N GLY A 159 12.97 -0.15 -16.23
CA GLY A 159 12.62 -1.35 -16.98
C GLY A 159 11.45 -1.13 -17.93
N SER A 160 10.70 -2.21 -18.17
CA SER A 160 9.57 -2.24 -19.10
C SER A 160 8.43 -3.05 -18.51
N LEU A 161 7.20 -2.57 -18.67
CA LEU A 161 5.99 -3.18 -18.10
C LEU A 161 5.24 -3.99 -19.15
N THR A 162 4.63 -5.10 -18.73
CA THR A 162 3.63 -5.80 -19.53
C THR A 162 2.33 -5.01 -19.56
N LEU A 163 1.46 -5.30 -20.54
CA LEU A 163 0.11 -4.71 -20.57
C LEU A 163 -0.73 -5.13 -19.35
N GLU A 164 -0.50 -6.34 -18.85
CA GLU A 164 -1.17 -6.85 -17.66
C GLU A 164 -0.72 -6.11 -16.40
N GLY A 165 0.58 -5.84 -16.26
CA GLY A 165 1.12 -5.00 -15.20
C GLY A 165 0.52 -3.58 -15.22
N ILE A 166 0.40 -2.97 -16.40
CA ILE A 166 -0.25 -1.66 -16.54
C ILE A 166 -1.73 -1.74 -16.14
N ARG A 167 -2.44 -2.79 -16.56
CA ARG A 167 -3.84 -3.03 -16.17
C ARG A 167 -3.99 -3.11 -14.64
N LEU A 168 -3.11 -3.87 -13.99
CA LEU A 168 -3.13 -4.06 -12.54
C LEU A 168 -2.87 -2.77 -11.77
N LEU A 169 -1.92 -1.94 -12.22
CA LEU A 169 -1.59 -0.67 -11.56
C LEU A 169 -2.59 0.46 -11.86
N SER A 170 -3.32 0.38 -12.97
CA SER A 170 -4.22 1.44 -13.42
C SER A 170 -5.68 1.27 -12.99
N GLY A 171 -6.06 0.04 -12.59
CA GLY A 171 -7.44 -0.31 -12.28
C GLY A 171 -8.37 -0.44 -13.49
N VAL A 172 -7.89 -0.11 -14.70
CA VAL A 172 -8.73 -0.21 -15.91
C VAL A 172 -8.70 -1.62 -16.50
N SER A 173 -9.60 -1.90 -17.45
CA SER A 173 -9.64 -3.19 -18.15
C SER A 173 -8.45 -3.37 -19.11
N LEU A 174 -8.07 -4.62 -19.40
CA LEU A 174 -7.00 -4.90 -20.38
C LEU A 174 -7.32 -4.33 -21.76
N ASN A 175 -8.61 -4.29 -22.13
CA ASN A 175 -9.06 -3.69 -23.37
C ASN A 175 -8.83 -2.17 -23.40
N ALA A 176 -9.02 -1.47 -22.27
CA ALA A 176 -8.69 -0.05 -22.19
C ALA A 176 -7.19 0.21 -22.36
N VAL A 177 -6.33 -0.66 -21.80
CA VAL A 177 -4.88 -0.59 -22.01
C VAL A 177 -4.51 -0.85 -23.48
N ARG A 178 -5.11 -1.86 -24.11
CA ARG A 178 -4.92 -2.15 -25.54
C ARG A 178 -5.38 -0.99 -26.43
N ASN A 179 -6.50 -0.34 -26.08
CA ASN A 179 -6.96 0.84 -26.79
C ASN A 179 -5.96 2.00 -26.69
N ALA A 180 -5.33 2.20 -25.52
CA ALA A 180 -4.27 3.20 -25.37
C ALA A 180 -3.05 2.90 -26.24
N VAL A 181 -2.74 1.62 -26.48
CA VAL A 181 -1.71 1.22 -27.47
C VAL A 181 -2.14 1.57 -28.89
N SER A 182 -3.36 1.21 -29.29
CA SER A 182 -3.89 1.50 -30.62
C SER A 182 -3.97 3.01 -30.92
N LEU A 183 -4.20 3.84 -29.90
CA LEU A 183 -4.23 5.30 -29.99
C LEU A 183 -2.83 5.95 -29.95
N GLY A 184 -1.76 5.15 -29.79
CA GLY A 184 -0.39 5.65 -29.71
C GLY A 184 -0.03 6.34 -28.39
N GLU A 185 -0.89 6.25 -27.37
CA GLU A 185 -0.58 6.76 -26.03
C GLU A 185 0.49 5.90 -25.33
N LEU A 186 0.47 4.60 -25.62
CA LEU A 186 1.45 3.61 -25.16
C LEU A 186 2.12 2.96 -26.37
N ASN A 187 3.46 2.89 -26.38
CA ASN A 187 4.22 2.28 -27.45
C ASN A 187 4.86 1.00 -26.93
N LEU A 188 4.68 -0.08 -27.69
CA LEU A 188 5.29 -1.37 -27.40
C LEU A 188 6.71 -1.41 -27.97
N ASP A 189 7.63 -1.97 -27.19
CA ASP A 189 8.95 -2.39 -27.65
C ASP A 189 8.88 -3.72 -28.42
N LYS A 190 10.04 -4.20 -28.86
CA LYS A 190 10.16 -5.47 -29.60
C LYS A 190 9.70 -6.70 -28.80
N ALA A 191 9.66 -6.60 -27.47
CA ALA A 191 9.19 -7.65 -26.57
C ALA A 191 7.70 -7.50 -26.20
N GLY A 192 6.99 -6.54 -26.80
CA GLY A 192 5.58 -6.29 -26.49
C GLY A 192 5.38 -5.61 -25.13
N ARG A 193 6.36 -4.87 -24.63
CA ARG A 193 6.33 -4.17 -23.34
C ARG A 193 6.40 -2.66 -23.51
N VAL A 194 5.95 -1.92 -22.51
CA VAL A 194 5.99 -0.45 -22.50
C VAL A 194 7.13 0.01 -21.61
N SER A 195 7.92 0.98 -22.06
CA SER A 195 8.97 1.59 -21.22
C SER A 195 8.41 2.16 -19.91
N SER A 196 9.17 2.08 -18.82
CA SER A 196 8.74 2.58 -17.51
C SER A 196 8.35 4.05 -17.53
N THR A 197 9.11 4.90 -18.23
CA THR A 197 8.84 6.33 -18.35
C THR A 197 7.50 6.62 -19.02
N GLN A 198 7.18 5.93 -20.12
CA GLN A 198 5.92 6.13 -20.82
C GLN A 198 4.74 5.57 -20.02
N ALA A 199 4.90 4.38 -19.43
CA ALA A 199 3.88 3.76 -18.61
C ALA A 199 3.56 4.64 -17.39
N GLU A 200 4.57 5.16 -16.68
CA GLU A 200 4.39 6.04 -15.53
C GLU A 200 3.63 7.33 -15.92
N ALA A 201 4.02 7.98 -17.03
CA ALA A 201 3.35 9.19 -17.51
C ALA A 201 1.87 8.96 -17.86
N TRP A 202 1.54 7.76 -18.34
CA TRP A 202 0.16 7.36 -18.62
C TRP A 202 -0.61 7.01 -17.35
N LEU A 203 0.02 6.29 -16.43
CA LEU A 203 -0.55 5.86 -15.15
C LEU A 203 -0.88 7.04 -14.24
N LYS A 204 -0.04 8.08 -14.18
CA LYS A 204 -0.30 9.30 -13.38
C LYS A 204 -1.59 10.04 -13.72
N ARG A 205 -2.21 9.76 -14.88
CA ARG A 205 -3.50 10.32 -15.27
C ARG A 205 -4.70 9.50 -14.77
N ARG A 206 -4.46 8.37 -14.09
CA ARG A 206 -5.49 7.43 -13.64
C ARG A 206 -5.77 7.66 -12.16
N ARG A 207 -7.06 7.74 -11.83
CA ARG A 207 -7.53 7.99 -10.47
C ARG A 207 -7.06 6.93 -9.47
N GLU A 208 -7.00 5.67 -9.89
CA GLU A 208 -6.65 4.55 -9.02
C GLU A 208 -5.14 4.30 -8.91
N PHE A 209 -4.33 4.97 -9.74
CA PHE A 209 -2.89 4.81 -9.68
C PHE A 209 -2.28 5.59 -8.50
N CYS A 210 -1.71 4.87 -7.55
CA CYS A 210 -0.87 5.48 -6.52
C CYS A 210 0.59 5.59 -7.00
N PRO A 211 1.25 6.76 -6.84
CA PRO A 211 2.69 6.89 -7.06
C PRO A 211 3.48 6.16 -5.96
N SER A 212 4.79 5.98 -6.15
CA SER A 212 5.64 5.28 -5.19
C SER A 212 5.89 6.11 -3.93
N ARG A 213 4.99 5.97 -2.95
CA ARG A 213 4.99 6.68 -1.68
C ARG A 213 6.22 6.35 -0.82
N TRP A 214 6.77 5.14 -0.93
CA TRP A 214 7.95 4.70 -0.18
C TRP A 214 9.20 5.55 -0.40
N LYS A 215 9.28 6.38 -1.44
CA LYS A 215 10.39 7.34 -1.64
C LYS A 215 10.26 8.61 -0.79
N ASN A 216 9.06 8.89 -0.29
CA ASN A 216 8.72 10.14 0.42
C ASN A 216 8.24 9.90 1.87
N LEU A 217 7.98 8.66 2.27
CA LEU A 217 7.57 8.30 3.63
C LEU A 217 8.74 8.38 4.64
N GLN A 218 8.48 8.37 5.94
CA GLN A 218 9.45 7.98 6.97
C GLN A 218 9.10 6.57 7.49
N ASP A 219 10.07 5.78 7.96
CA ASP A 219 9.73 4.44 8.49
C ASP A 219 8.91 4.59 9.79
N ASN A 220 7.91 3.72 9.96
CA ASN A 220 6.81 3.81 10.94
C ASN A 220 5.73 4.87 10.64
N GLN A 221 5.76 5.50 9.46
CA GLN A 221 4.64 6.31 8.97
C GLN A 221 3.60 5.36 8.33
N ALA A 222 2.54 5.04 9.08
CA ALA A 222 1.39 4.32 8.51
C ALA A 222 0.78 5.13 7.35
N PRO A 223 0.19 4.47 6.33
CA PRO A 223 -0.60 5.14 5.30
C PRO A 223 -1.61 6.09 5.94
N PHE A 224 -1.75 7.30 5.37
CA PHE A 224 -2.36 8.45 6.03
C PHE A 224 -3.82 8.27 6.49
N ASP A 225 -4.54 7.27 5.97
CA ASP A 225 -5.87 6.91 6.45
C ASP A 225 -5.88 6.39 7.90
N ARG A 226 -4.74 5.91 8.43
CA ARG A 226 -4.62 5.37 9.81
C ARG A 226 -4.19 6.38 10.87
N ILE A 227 -3.69 7.56 10.49
CA ILE A 227 -3.11 8.56 11.42
C ILE A 227 -3.91 9.86 11.38
N LEU A 228 -5.23 9.79 11.54
CA LEU A 228 -5.99 11.00 11.84
C LEU A 228 -5.98 11.34 13.34
N VAL A 229 -5.58 10.40 14.21
CA VAL A 229 -5.59 10.56 15.67
C VAL A 229 -4.59 9.59 16.31
N THR A 230 -3.38 10.03 16.68
CA THR A 230 -2.55 9.24 17.61
C THR A 230 -2.86 9.65 19.05
N GLY A 231 -3.50 8.78 19.84
CA GLY A 231 -3.81 8.98 21.26
C GLY A 231 -5.31 8.98 21.58
N ALA A 232 -5.68 8.59 22.80
CA ALA A 232 -7.07 8.64 23.27
C ALA A 232 -7.43 10.05 23.77
N GLY A 233 -8.52 10.62 23.26
CA GLY A 233 -9.09 11.90 23.71
C GLY A 233 -8.36 13.16 23.21
N ASP A 234 -8.38 14.21 24.04
CA ASP A 234 -7.96 15.60 23.76
C ASP A 234 -6.43 15.78 23.51
N ARG A 235 -5.66 14.68 23.54
CA ARG A 235 -4.21 14.63 23.30
C ARG A 235 -3.84 14.01 21.95
N SER A 236 -4.81 13.88 21.06
CA SER A 236 -4.58 13.33 19.74
C SER A 236 -3.71 14.25 18.88
N ASN A 237 -2.76 13.67 18.16
CA ASN A 237 -1.93 14.38 17.19
C ASN A 237 -2.24 13.91 15.76
N VAL A 238 -2.02 14.82 14.82
CA VAL A 238 -2.27 14.70 13.38
C VAL A 238 -0.99 15.12 12.64
N LEU A 239 -0.63 14.41 11.57
CA LEU A 239 0.48 14.80 10.71
C LEU A 239 0.00 15.81 9.64
N VAL A 240 0.74 16.91 9.47
CA VAL A 240 0.44 17.92 8.46
C VAL A 240 1.65 18.21 7.57
N PRO A 241 1.47 18.47 6.25
CA PRO A 241 2.58 18.80 5.37
C PRO A 241 3.11 20.20 5.70
N GLN A 242 4.38 20.45 5.39
CA GLN A 242 4.99 21.77 5.48
C GLN A 242 5.55 22.20 4.13
N ASP A 243 5.63 23.51 3.88
CA ASP A 243 6.17 24.06 2.64
C ASP A 243 7.70 24.25 2.69
N ALA A 244 8.26 24.87 1.66
CA ALA A 244 9.70 25.12 1.57
C ALA A 244 10.26 26.04 2.68
N GLU A 245 9.39 26.83 3.31
CA GLU A 245 9.73 27.73 4.41
C GLU A 245 9.55 27.05 5.77
N GLY A 246 9.20 25.75 5.80
CA GLY A 246 8.89 25.01 7.02
C GLY A 246 7.55 25.40 7.64
N THR A 247 6.67 26.07 6.89
CA THR A 247 5.36 26.45 7.42
C THR A 247 4.38 25.29 7.27
N PRO A 248 3.81 24.78 8.38
CA PRO A 248 2.85 23.69 8.34
C PRO A 248 1.52 24.13 7.74
N PHE A 249 0.82 23.17 7.13
CA PHE A 249 -0.58 23.29 6.73
C PHE A 249 -1.45 23.40 7.98
N MET A 250 -1.70 24.64 8.41
CA MET A 250 -2.47 24.98 9.61
C MET A 250 -3.65 25.90 9.27
N PRO A 251 -4.78 25.82 10.02
CA PRO A 251 -5.99 26.60 9.74
C PRO A 251 -5.72 28.08 9.46
N GLN A 252 -4.93 28.72 10.32
CA GLN A 252 -4.55 30.14 10.24
C GLN A 252 -3.92 30.57 8.89
N HIS A 253 -3.36 29.63 8.12
CA HIS A 253 -2.67 29.92 6.86
C HIS A 253 -3.45 29.52 5.61
N VAL A 254 -4.44 28.64 5.75
CA VAL A 254 -5.06 27.93 4.62
C VAL A 254 -6.57 28.10 4.56
N VAL A 255 -7.20 28.46 5.68
CA VAL A 255 -8.63 28.69 5.76
C VAL A 255 -8.98 30.07 5.22
N ARG A 256 -10.00 30.10 4.37
CA ARG A 256 -10.75 31.32 4.02
C ARG A 256 -12.14 31.25 4.63
N PRO A 257 -12.63 32.33 5.26
CA PRO A 257 -14.05 32.44 5.57
C PRO A 257 -14.87 32.35 4.28
N ALA A 258 -15.93 31.53 4.27
CA ALA A 258 -16.83 31.46 3.14
C ALA A 258 -17.62 32.77 3.03
N LYS A 259 -17.45 33.52 1.92
CA LYS A 259 -18.17 34.79 1.74
C LYS A 259 -19.69 34.55 1.71
N GLY A 260 -20.40 35.12 2.69
CA GLY A 260 -21.86 35.11 2.74
C GLY A 260 -22.49 33.77 3.12
N ARG A 261 -21.71 32.83 3.68
CA ARG A 261 -22.22 31.57 4.24
C ARG A 261 -21.47 31.25 5.53
N PRO A 262 -22.12 30.66 6.54
CA PRO A 262 -21.40 30.10 7.67
C PRO A 262 -20.48 28.99 7.17
N GLY A 263 -19.18 29.07 7.48
CA GLY A 263 -18.21 28.02 7.20
C GLY A 263 -16.84 28.51 6.70
N ILE A 264 -15.99 27.53 6.40
CA ILE A 264 -14.62 27.71 5.90
C ILE A 264 -14.49 27.16 4.48
N SER A 265 -13.47 27.62 3.76
CA SER A 265 -13.06 27.09 2.47
C SER A 265 -11.54 26.95 2.45
N ILE A 266 -11.08 25.76 2.07
CA ILE A 266 -9.66 25.42 1.94
C ILE A 266 -9.44 24.93 0.51
N THR A 267 -8.42 25.45 -0.16
CA THR A 267 -8.12 25.08 -1.55
C THR A 267 -6.86 24.23 -1.62
N VAL A 268 -6.98 23.02 -2.16
CA VAL A 268 -5.90 22.05 -2.38
C VAL A 268 -5.77 21.73 -3.87
N GLY A 269 -4.63 21.19 -4.30
CA GLY A 269 -4.40 20.76 -5.68
C GLY A 269 -3.43 21.64 -6.47
N ALA A 270 -3.07 21.16 -7.66
CA ALA A 270 -2.21 21.89 -8.59
C ALA A 270 -2.99 22.99 -9.32
N LYS A 271 -2.29 24.00 -9.84
CA LYS A 271 -2.91 25.11 -10.60
C LYS A 271 -3.74 24.54 -11.76
N GLY A 272 -5.03 24.86 -11.81
CA GLY A 272 -5.95 24.35 -12.84
C GLY A 272 -6.62 23.01 -12.52
N SER A 273 -6.31 22.40 -11.38
CA SER A 273 -6.97 21.20 -10.84
C SER A 273 -7.19 21.39 -9.33
N GLU A 274 -7.61 22.60 -8.95
CA GLU A 274 -7.83 23.01 -7.58
C GLU A 274 -9.19 22.51 -7.08
N GLU A 275 -9.20 21.88 -5.91
CA GLU A 275 -10.39 21.40 -5.21
C GLU A 275 -10.62 22.25 -3.96
N GLN A 276 -11.90 22.46 -3.62
CA GLN A 276 -12.30 23.22 -2.43
C GLN A 276 -12.97 22.30 -1.42
N HIS A 277 -12.51 22.38 -0.17
CA HIS A 277 -13.06 21.64 0.96
C HIS A 277 -13.62 22.58 2.01
N SER A 278 -14.74 22.18 2.61
CA SER A 278 -15.38 22.90 3.73
C SER A 278 -14.98 22.37 5.10
N ASP A 279 -14.22 21.28 5.15
CA ASP A 279 -13.67 20.68 6.36
C ASP A 279 -12.14 20.60 6.25
N PHE A 280 -11.45 20.82 7.36
CA PHE A 280 -9.99 20.84 7.40
C PHE A 280 -9.38 19.45 7.27
N PHE A 281 -9.98 18.45 7.91
CA PHE A 281 -9.48 17.08 7.88
C PHE A 281 -9.75 16.43 6.52
N ASP A 282 -10.85 16.77 5.86
CA ASP A 282 -11.11 16.38 4.47
C ASP A 282 -10.05 16.96 3.52
N ALA A 283 -9.71 18.25 3.68
CA ALA A 283 -8.64 18.88 2.90
C ALA A 283 -7.27 18.23 3.16
N LEU A 284 -6.99 17.88 4.41
CA LEU A 284 -5.75 17.21 4.79
C LEU A 284 -5.66 15.80 4.20
N LYS A 285 -6.78 15.05 4.20
CA LYS A 285 -6.87 13.75 3.54
C LYS A 285 -6.58 13.88 2.04
N ALA A 286 -7.23 14.84 1.37
CA ALA A 286 -6.98 15.10 -0.04
C ALA A 286 -5.51 15.45 -0.33
N LEU A 287 -4.84 16.19 0.55
CA LEU A 287 -3.39 16.47 0.41
C LEU A 287 -2.52 15.22 0.55
N ALA A 288 -2.90 14.29 1.43
CA ALA A 288 -2.18 13.04 1.63
C ALA A 288 -2.26 12.11 0.40
N ASP A 289 -3.34 12.20 -0.37
CA ASP A 289 -3.54 11.42 -1.59
C ASP A 289 -2.74 11.96 -2.80
N MET A 290 -2.20 13.17 -2.73
CA MET A 290 -1.46 13.79 -3.84
C MET A 290 -0.03 13.27 -3.96
N GLU A 291 0.46 13.08 -5.20
CA GLU A 291 1.88 12.77 -5.51
C GLU A 291 2.84 13.77 -4.83
N VAL A 292 2.46 15.05 -4.87
CA VAL A 292 3.07 16.11 -4.07
C VAL A 292 1.92 16.98 -3.56
N ALA A 293 1.71 16.97 -2.25
CA ALA A 293 0.70 17.81 -1.61
C ALA A 293 0.88 19.27 -2.03
N ARG A 294 -0.18 19.87 -2.55
CA ARG A 294 -0.21 21.27 -3.00
C ARG A 294 -1.44 21.94 -2.44
N TRP A 295 -1.28 23.13 -1.90
CA TRP A 295 -2.40 23.89 -1.33
C TRP A 295 -2.20 25.37 -1.55
N ARG A 296 -3.30 26.13 -1.49
CA ARG A 296 -3.22 27.59 -1.41
C ARG A 296 -2.98 28.02 0.03
N ARG A 297 -1.97 28.85 0.21
CA ARG A 297 -1.60 29.46 1.49
C ARG A 297 -1.55 30.97 1.34
N ARG A 298 -1.93 31.70 2.39
CA ARG A 298 -1.67 33.15 2.50
C ARG A 298 -0.19 33.38 2.81
N ASN A 299 0.50 34.19 2.01
CA ASN A 299 1.88 34.58 2.26
C ASN A 299 1.97 35.79 3.22
N SER A 300 3.19 36.17 3.60
CA SER A 300 3.45 37.33 4.49
C SER A 300 2.90 38.66 3.95
N ALA A 301 2.80 38.81 2.62
CA ALA A 301 2.21 39.96 1.95
C ALA A 301 0.67 39.89 1.85
N GLY A 302 0.04 38.85 2.41
CA GLY A 302 -1.41 38.66 2.41
C GLY A 302 -2.00 38.08 1.11
N ASN A 303 -1.16 37.78 0.12
CA ASN A 303 -1.54 37.18 -1.15
C ASN A 303 -1.66 35.66 -1.03
N TRP A 304 -2.51 35.06 -1.86
CA TRP A 304 -2.72 33.62 -1.87
C TRP A 304 -2.01 32.95 -3.03
N GLY A 305 -1.02 32.13 -2.72
CA GLY A 305 -0.25 31.36 -3.69
C GLY A 305 -0.40 29.86 -3.47
N ILE A 306 -0.19 29.08 -4.53
CA ILE A 306 -0.07 27.62 -4.41
C ILE A 306 1.34 27.32 -3.93
N VAL A 307 1.44 26.60 -2.82
CA VAL A 307 2.69 26.02 -2.31
C VAL A 307 2.66 24.51 -2.52
N ARG A 308 3.84 23.88 -2.37
CA ARG A 308 3.99 22.43 -2.41
C ARG A 308 4.68 21.96 -1.14
N ALA A 309 4.32 20.76 -0.69
CA ALA A 309 5.02 20.08 0.39
C ALA A 309 6.51 19.96 0.09
N ARG A 310 7.33 20.28 1.09
CA ARG A 310 8.79 20.11 1.08
C ARG A 310 9.22 19.63 2.47
N GLY A 311 10.01 18.56 2.51
CA GLY A 311 10.51 18.01 3.76
C GLY A 311 9.52 17.08 4.48
N PRO A 312 9.83 16.69 5.73
CA PRO A 312 8.99 15.77 6.50
C PRO A 312 7.67 16.44 6.90
N TRP A 313 6.62 15.65 7.02
CA TRP A 313 5.37 16.11 7.63
C TRP A 313 5.57 16.25 9.14
N VAL A 314 4.91 17.23 9.74
CA VAL A 314 5.10 17.56 11.15
C VAL A 314 3.89 17.14 11.97
N LEU A 315 4.16 16.66 13.18
CA LEU A 315 3.14 16.24 14.12
C LEU A 315 2.55 17.47 14.83
N VAL A 316 1.23 17.63 14.77
CA VAL A 316 0.51 18.77 15.37
C VAL A 316 -0.65 18.24 16.22
N SER A 317 -0.92 18.91 17.34
CA SER A 317 -2.08 18.58 18.18
C SER A 317 -3.40 18.84 17.45
N LYS A 318 -4.30 17.86 17.42
CA LYS A 318 -5.65 17.99 16.88
C LYS A 318 -6.44 19.07 17.62
N ALA A 319 -6.33 19.12 18.95
CA ALA A 319 -6.99 20.12 19.78
C ALA A 319 -6.53 21.55 19.46
N GLU A 320 -5.27 21.73 19.05
CA GLU A 320 -4.78 23.04 18.58
C GLU A 320 -5.41 23.42 17.23
N ILE A 321 -5.50 22.49 16.29
CA ILE A 321 -6.17 22.71 14.99
C ILE A 321 -7.64 23.08 15.22
N GLU A 322 -8.37 22.32 16.04
CA GLU A 322 -9.77 22.58 16.36
C GLU A 322 -9.98 23.93 17.06
N ARG A 323 -9.07 24.31 17.97
CA ARG A 323 -9.09 25.62 18.64
C ARG A 323 -8.91 26.77 17.65
N GLN A 324 -7.99 26.65 16.71
CA GLN A 324 -7.79 27.65 15.67
C GLN A 324 -8.99 27.75 14.73
N LEU A 325 -9.57 26.62 14.33
CA LEU A 325 -10.79 26.60 13.52
C LEU A 325 -11.95 27.30 14.23
N ALA A 326 -12.16 27.02 15.51
CA ALA A 326 -13.19 27.68 16.31
C ALA A 326 -12.97 29.20 16.44
N ALA A 327 -11.72 29.64 16.62
CA ALA A 327 -11.38 31.06 16.66
C ALA A 327 -11.68 31.76 15.33
N ILE A 328 -11.26 31.16 14.21
CA ILE A 328 -11.51 31.71 12.86
C ILE A 328 -13.01 31.79 12.56
N LEU A 329 -13.77 30.75 12.92
CA LEU A 329 -15.23 30.74 12.73
C LEU A 329 -15.92 31.80 13.59
N LYS A 330 -15.43 32.06 14.81
CA LYS A 330 -15.96 33.11 15.69
C LYS A 330 -15.66 34.52 15.17
N GLU A 331 -14.48 34.75 14.57
CA GLU A 331 -14.13 36.03 13.96
C GLU A 331 -14.88 36.31 12.65
N ALA A 332 -15.35 35.26 11.98
CA ALA A 332 -16.11 35.35 10.74
C ALA A 332 -17.63 35.49 10.91
N ALA A 333 -18.14 35.27 12.14
CA ALA A 333 -19.56 35.38 12.51
C ALA A 333 -19.92 36.81 12.96
#